data_AF-A0A0M8NYY0-F1
#
_entry.id   AF-A0A0M8NYY0-F1
#
_cell.length_a   1.000
_cell.length_b   1.000
_cell.length_c   1.000
_cell.angle_alpha   90.00
_cell.angle_beta   90.00
_cell.angle_gamma   90.00
#
_symmetry.space_group_name_H-M   'P 1'
#
loop_
_entity.id
_entity.type
_entity.pdbx_description
1 polymer ?
#
loop_
_entity_poly.entity_id
_entity_poly.type
_entity_poly.pdbx_seq_one_letter_code
_entity_poly.pdbx_strand_id
1 'polypeptide(L)'
;MTNDELFVAGVWGPYRDVLFSGAYVAEGGQSATGELIRHVVESHPAYSKTATEARDAGISLYDFLNNYLREQAKESECAHVSELAKHFFFYGDLWGNRSPIADAQMRGAVIGLRGDTSIKNLALHYYGALEFIALQTRQIVDTMYKRGYQISTIFMSGSQTLNDLLIHLIASCCKMPVIVPEYVHAAVCHGAAMLAAMAASQGSGGESKDLWSIMTQMSKPGRRLDPTADADEQRLFQAKYEVFLDMCFKQREYRDLIDQRTSAVE
;
A
#
# COMPACT_ATOMS: atom_id res chain seq x y z
N MET A 1 -8.24 3.84 15.03
CA MET A 1 -8.39 3.83 16.50
C MET A 1 -9.79 3.35 16.85
N THR A 2 -10.00 2.93 18.09
CA THR A 2 -11.32 2.56 18.63
C THR A 2 -11.34 2.87 20.13
N ASN A 3 -12.52 2.98 20.74
CA ASN A 3 -12.67 3.07 22.20
C ASN A 3 -12.66 1.68 22.87
N ASP A 4 -12.78 0.62 22.06
CA ASP A 4 -12.78 -0.76 22.52
C ASP A 4 -11.39 -1.40 22.38
N GLU A 5 -11.06 -2.32 23.28
CA GLU A 5 -9.81 -3.08 23.21
C GLU A 5 -9.94 -4.23 22.20
N LEU A 6 -9.53 -4.01 20.95
CA LEU A 6 -9.67 -4.98 19.86
C LEU A 6 -8.30 -5.58 19.46
N PHE A 7 -8.12 -6.88 19.70
CA PHE A 7 -6.92 -7.61 19.28
C PHE A 7 -7.07 -8.17 17.86
N VAL A 8 -6.05 -7.92 17.02
CA VAL A 8 -6.00 -8.36 15.62
C VAL A 8 -4.74 -9.18 15.42
N ALA A 9 -4.89 -10.46 15.02
CA ALA A 9 -3.75 -11.33 14.77
C ALA A 9 -2.83 -10.73 13.69
N GLY A 10 -1.52 -10.71 13.96
CA GLY A 10 -0.50 -10.17 13.06
C GLY A 10 -0.49 -8.65 12.89
N VAL A 11 -1.21 -7.92 13.74
CA VAL A 11 -1.21 -6.46 13.81
C VAL A 11 -0.80 -6.05 15.22
N TRP A 12 0.04 -5.03 15.35
CA TRP A 12 0.53 -4.58 16.66
C TRP A 12 -0.52 -3.78 17.43
N GLY A 13 -0.41 -3.79 18.76
CA GLY A 13 -1.41 -3.22 19.66
C GLY A 13 -2.49 -4.23 20.05
N PRO A 14 -3.66 -3.76 20.56
CA PRO A 14 -4.04 -2.37 20.71
C PRO A 14 -3.24 -1.64 21.81
N TYR A 15 -2.66 -0.49 21.47
CA TYR A 15 -1.96 0.38 22.40
C TYR A 15 -2.91 1.45 22.94
N ARG A 16 -3.09 1.50 24.27
CA ARG A 16 -3.97 2.46 24.95
C ARG A 16 -3.29 3.82 25.12
N ASP A 17 -4.07 4.89 24.99
CA ASP A 17 -3.68 6.27 25.33
C ASP A 17 -2.46 6.83 24.55
N VAL A 18 -2.12 6.24 23.40
CA VAL A 18 -0.96 6.67 22.59
C VAL A 18 -1.19 8.00 21.88
N LEU A 19 -2.42 8.24 21.38
CA LEU A 19 -2.78 9.48 20.67
C LEU A 19 -3.82 10.30 21.44
N PHE A 20 -4.87 9.64 21.93
CA PHE A 20 -5.96 10.26 22.67
C PHE A 20 -6.27 9.43 23.91
N SER A 21 -6.57 10.10 25.02
CA SER A 21 -7.00 9.45 26.26
C SER A 21 -8.30 8.66 26.03
N GLY A 22 -8.35 7.42 26.51
CA GLY A 22 -9.46 6.49 26.35
C GLY A 22 -9.50 5.74 25.02
N ALA A 23 -8.57 6.02 24.09
CA ALA A 23 -8.55 5.38 22.78
C ALA A 23 -7.44 4.31 22.67
N TYR A 24 -7.73 3.29 21.85
CA TYR A 24 -6.82 2.21 21.48
C TYR A 24 -6.37 2.34 20.02
N VAL A 25 -5.06 2.21 19.80
CA VAL A 25 -4.42 2.27 18.48
C VAL A 25 -3.88 0.90 18.11
N ALA A 26 -4.28 0.39 16.95
CA ALA A 26 -3.65 -0.76 16.32
C ALA A 26 -2.76 -0.29 15.17
N GLU A 27 -1.62 -0.95 14.99
CA GLU A 27 -0.61 -0.59 14.00
C GLU A 27 -0.32 -1.81 13.11
N GLY A 28 -0.96 -1.81 11.94
CA GLY A 28 -0.61 -2.72 10.84
C GLY A 28 0.51 -2.15 10.01
N GLY A 29 1.30 -3.00 9.36
CA GLY A 29 2.37 -2.52 8.49
C GLY A 29 2.72 -3.48 7.37
N GLN A 30 3.26 -2.90 6.30
CA GLN A 30 3.91 -3.61 5.21
C GLN A 30 5.42 -3.38 5.36
N SER A 31 6.22 -4.45 5.25
CA SER A 31 7.65 -4.40 5.57
C SER A 31 8.42 -3.49 4.61
N ALA A 32 8.03 -3.46 3.33
CA ALA A 32 8.68 -2.68 2.28
C ALA A 32 7.66 -2.31 1.20
N THR A 33 7.40 -1.01 1.05
CA THR A 33 6.53 -0.49 -0.02
C THR A 33 7.36 0.27 -1.05
N GLY A 34 7.99 1.38 -0.66
CA GLY A 34 8.86 2.16 -1.55
C GLY A 34 10.09 1.36 -2.00
N GLU A 35 10.66 0.60 -1.07
CA GLU A 35 11.80 -0.28 -1.34
C GLU A 35 11.42 -1.44 -2.28
N LEU A 36 10.21 -1.98 -2.18
CA LEU A 36 9.71 -2.98 -3.13
C LEU A 36 9.64 -2.43 -4.55
N ILE A 37 9.03 -1.25 -4.72
CA ILE A 37 8.93 -0.58 -6.02
C ILE A 37 10.32 -0.34 -6.60
N ARG A 38 11.22 0.22 -5.79
CA ARG A 38 12.61 0.48 -6.19
C ARG A 38 13.31 -0.80 -6.63
N HIS A 39 13.26 -1.85 -5.80
CA HIS A 39 13.92 -3.13 -6.09
C HIS A 39 13.41 -3.75 -7.38
N VAL A 40 12.09 -3.79 -7.59
CA VAL A 40 11.48 -4.35 -8.80
C VAL A 40 11.92 -3.59 -10.05
N VAL A 41 12.00 -2.25 -9.96
CA VAL A 41 12.40 -1.42 -11.10
C VAL A 41 13.89 -1.53 -11.39
N GLU A 42 14.74 -1.41 -10.36
CA GLU A 42 16.21 -1.38 -10.51
C GLU A 42 16.81 -2.74 -10.85
N SER A 43 16.18 -3.84 -10.44
CA SER A 43 16.66 -5.20 -10.74
C SER A 43 16.31 -5.68 -12.14
N HIS A 44 15.40 -5.00 -12.83
CA HIS A 44 14.95 -5.43 -14.16
C HIS A 44 15.97 -5.06 -15.25
N PRO A 45 16.25 -5.95 -16.24
CA PRO A 45 17.25 -5.67 -17.29
C PRO A 45 17.01 -4.39 -18.11
N ALA A 46 15.75 -3.99 -18.29
CA ALA A 46 15.37 -2.77 -18.98
C ALA A 46 15.61 -1.47 -18.18
N TYR A 47 16.04 -1.54 -16.92
CA TYR A 47 16.17 -0.38 -16.03
C TYR A 47 17.05 0.72 -16.64
N SER A 48 18.29 0.40 -17.02
CA SER A 48 19.26 1.39 -17.50
C SER A 48 18.77 2.15 -18.74
N LYS A 49 18.09 1.43 -19.65
CA LYS A 49 17.48 2.03 -20.84
C LYS A 49 16.33 2.96 -20.44
N THR A 50 15.40 2.47 -19.62
CA THR A 50 14.23 3.22 -19.15
C THR A 50 14.62 4.48 -18.37
N ALA A 51 15.62 4.38 -17.50
CA ALA A 51 16.16 5.50 -16.74
C ALA A 51 16.81 6.56 -17.64
N THR A 52 17.37 6.17 -18.77
CA THR A 52 17.91 7.11 -19.77
C THR A 52 16.78 7.82 -20.50
N GLU A 53 15.78 7.08 -20.98
CA GLU A 53 14.60 7.65 -21.64
C GLU A 53 13.81 8.61 -20.73
N ALA A 54 13.66 8.28 -19.44
CA ALA A 54 13.02 9.16 -18.47
C ALA A 54 13.80 10.47 -18.25
N ARG A 55 15.14 10.39 -18.18
CA ARG A 55 16.00 11.59 -18.07
C ARG A 55 15.91 12.46 -19.32
N ASP A 56 15.92 11.86 -20.49
CA ASP A 56 15.82 12.58 -21.77
C ASP A 56 14.45 13.27 -21.91
N ALA A 57 13.39 12.66 -21.36
CA ALA A 57 12.07 13.27 -21.26
C ALA A 57 11.92 14.32 -20.14
N GLY A 58 12.92 14.47 -19.26
CA GLY A 58 12.90 15.46 -18.17
C GLY A 58 11.90 15.17 -17.06
N ILE A 59 11.47 13.91 -16.89
CA ILE A 59 10.47 13.48 -15.89
C ILE A 59 11.03 12.42 -14.96
N SER A 60 10.36 12.17 -13.84
CA SER A 60 10.78 11.09 -12.94
C SER A 60 10.59 9.72 -13.59
N LEU A 61 11.39 8.74 -13.18
CA LEU A 61 11.28 7.37 -13.70
C LEU A 61 9.89 6.76 -13.46
N TYR A 62 9.26 7.07 -12.32
CA TYR A 62 7.93 6.57 -11.99
C TYR A 62 6.84 7.23 -12.83
N ASP A 63 6.96 8.54 -13.10
CA ASP A 63 6.05 9.25 -14.01
C ASP A 63 6.19 8.72 -15.44
N PHE A 64 7.41 8.44 -15.88
CA PHE A 64 7.68 7.81 -17.17
C PHE A 64 6.98 6.45 -17.27
N LEU A 65 7.14 5.58 -16.27
CA LEU A 65 6.49 4.26 -16.24
C LEU A 65 4.95 4.37 -16.17
N ASN A 66 4.42 5.32 -15.39
CA ASN A 66 2.99 5.58 -15.32
C ASN A 66 2.42 6.02 -16.68
N ASN A 67 3.12 6.93 -17.38
CA ASN A 67 2.72 7.39 -18.70
C ASN A 67 2.82 6.26 -19.74
N TYR A 68 3.91 5.50 -19.72
CA TYR A 68 4.10 4.33 -20.58
C TYR A 68 2.96 3.31 -20.42
N LEU A 69 2.55 3.01 -19.19
CA LEU A 69 1.42 2.13 -18.91
C LEU A 69 0.10 2.66 -19.48
N ARG A 70 -0.16 3.97 -19.36
CA ARG A 70 -1.36 4.59 -19.93
C ARG A 70 -1.37 4.57 -21.45
N GLU A 71 -0.22 4.79 -22.08
CA GLU A 71 -0.06 4.70 -23.53
C GLU A 71 -0.28 3.26 -24.01
N GLN A 72 0.33 2.28 -23.36
CA GLN A 72 0.13 0.86 -23.67
C GLN A 72 -1.33 0.42 -23.49
N ALA A 73 -2.04 0.94 -22.48
CA ALA A 73 -3.46 0.66 -22.28
C ALA A 73 -4.31 1.19 -23.44
N LYS A 74 -4.02 2.42 -23.90
CA LYS A 74 -4.69 3.01 -25.08
C LYS A 74 -4.40 2.23 -26.35
N GLU A 75 -3.13 1.86 -26.60
CA GLU A 75 -2.73 1.08 -27.77
C GLU A 75 -3.35 -0.31 -27.80
N SER A 76 -3.57 -0.91 -26.63
CA SER A 76 -4.18 -2.23 -26.49
C SER A 76 -5.71 -2.19 -26.37
N GLU A 77 -6.32 -1.01 -26.54
CA GLU A 77 -7.77 -0.76 -26.40
C GLU A 77 -8.34 -1.22 -25.05
N CYS A 78 -7.53 -1.17 -23.99
CA CYS A 78 -7.95 -1.46 -22.61
C CYS A 78 -8.69 -0.26 -22.04
N ALA A 79 -9.79 -0.49 -21.30
CA ALA A 79 -10.48 0.57 -20.59
C ALA A 79 -9.64 1.11 -19.44
N HIS A 80 -8.91 0.21 -18.76
CA HIS A 80 -8.06 0.55 -17.61
C HIS A 80 -6.66 -0.03 -17.72
N VAL A 81 -5.68 0.63 -17.09
CA VAL A 81 -4.29 0.11 -17.00
C VAL A 81 -4.25 -1.27 -16.32
N SER A 82 -5.17 -1.53 -15.39
CA SER A 82 -5.30 -2.81 -14.69
C SER A 82 -5.52 -4.00 -15.61
N GLU A 83 -6.14 -3.80 -16.78
CA GLU A 83 -6.36 -4.86 -17.76
C GLU A 83 -5.06 -5.35 -18.41
N LEU A 84 -4.05 -4.48 -18.55
CA LEU A 84 -2.72 -4.90 -19.04
C LEU A 84 -2.09 -5.99 -18.17
N ALA A 85 -2.41 -5.99 -16.86
CA ALA A 85 -1.88 -6.93 -15.88
C ALA A 85 -2.91 -8.00 -15.43
N LYS A 86 -4.00 -8.17 -16.19
CA LYS A 86 -5.08 -9.12 -15.87
C LYS A 86 -4.59 -10.53 -15.56
N HIS A 87 -3.56 -11.00 -16.29
CA HIS A 87 -2.99 -12.34 -16.15
C HIS A 87 -1.55 -12.34 -15.62
N PHE A 88 -1.11 -11.22 -15.04
CA PHE A 88 0.19 -11.09 -14.39
C PHE A 88 -0.03 -10.96 -12.89
N PHE A 89 0.39 -11.95 -12.11
CA PHE A 89 0.15 -11.97 -10.66
C PHE A 89 1.48 -11.83 -9.93
N PHE A 90 1.59 -10.78 -9.12
CA PHE A 90 2.80 -10.45 -8.38
C PHE A 90 2.51 -10.48 -6.89
N TYR A 91 3.24 -11.32 -6.15
CA TYR A 91 3.26 -11.37 -4.70
C TYR A 91 4.61 -10.84 -4.22
N GLY A 92 4.61 -9.74 -3.47
CA GLY A 92 5.77 -8.88 -3.24
C GLY A 92 6.37 -8.89 -1.83
N ASP A 93 6.06 -9.85 -0.95
CA ASP A 93 6.70 -9.97 0.36
C ASP A 93 8.16 -10.46 0.24
N LEU A 94 9.04 -9.68 -0.41
CA LEU A 94 10.45 -10.03 -0.58
C LEU A 94 11.23 -10.03 0.75
N TRP A 95 10.78 -9.24 1.73
CA TRP A 95 11.39 -9.10 3.06
C TRP A 95 10.49 -9.67 4.18
N GLY A 96 9.65 -10.63 3.84
CA GLY A 96 8.69 -11.20 4.79
C GLY A 96 7.46 -10.31 5.02
N ASN A 97 6.43 -10.90 5.63
CA ASN A 97 5.16 -10.25 5.88
C ASN A 97 5.07 -9.77 7.35
N ARG A 98 4.96 -8.47 7.56
CA ARG A 98 4.69 -7.90 8.90
C ARG A 98 3.24 -8.09 9.32
N SER A 99 2.29 -7.64 8.48
CA SER A 99 0.86 -7.75 8.75
C SER A 99 0.09 -8.19 7.49
N PRO A 100 -0.99 -8.97 7.64
CA PRO A 100 -1.48 -9.59 8.88
C PRO A 100 -0.94 -11.01 9.11
N ILE A 101 -0.08 -11.53 8.23
CA ILE A 101 0.43 -12.91 8.35
C ILE A 101 1.46 -13.04 9.46
N ALA A 102 2.25 -11.98 9.71
CA ALA A 102 3.30 -11.94 10.71
C ALA A 102 4.29 -13.12 10.57
N ASP A 103 4.77 -13.31 9.34
CA ASP A 103 5.71 -14.37 8.98
C ASP A 103 6.90 -13.77 8.19
N ALA A 104 8.07 -13.72 8.85
CA ALA A 104 9.32 -13.22 8.28
C ALA A 104 9.91 -14.14 7.18
N GLN A 105 9.43 -15.38 7.07
CA GLN A 105 9.85 -16.34 6.04
C GLN A 105 9.04 -16.24 4.75
N MET A 106 8.01 -15.39 4.69
CA MET A 106 7.30 -15.11 3.43
C MET A 106 8.27 -14.59 2.36
N ARG A 107 8.04 -15.02 1.12
CA ARG A 107 8.84 -14.64 -0.05
C ARG A 107 7.94 -14.16 -1.18
N GLY A 108 8.53 -13.40 -2.08
CA GLY A 108 7.84 -13.00 -3.30
C GLY A 108 7.67 -14.15 -4.29
N ALA A 109 6.65 -14.03 -5.15
CA ALA A 109 6.36 -14.97 -6.21
C ALA A 109 5.72 -14.23 -7.39
N VAL A 110 5.95 -14.72 -8.61
CA VAL A 110 5.35 -14.14 -9.82
C VAL A 110 4.79 -15.26 -10.69
N ILE A 111 3.54 -15.09 -11.13
CA ILE A 111 2.88 -15.96 -12.10
C ILE A 111 2.58 -15.12 -13.34
N GLY A 112 2.92 -15.66 -14.52
CA GLY A 112 2.79 -14.94 -15.80
C GLY A 112 4.09 -14.37 -16.36
N LEU A 113 5.25 -14.85 -15.87
CA LEU A 113 6.56 -14.50 -16.43
C LEU A 113 6.69 -14.89 -17.90
N ARG A 114 7.39 -14.04 -18.67
CA ARG A 114 7.78 -14.26 -20.06
C ARG A 114 9.26 -13.95 -20.21
N GLY A 115 9.93 -14.50 -21.22
CA GLY A 115 11.32 -14.15 -21.56
C GLY A 115 11.51 -12.75 -22.15
N ASP A 116 10.58 -11.83 -21.86
CA ASP A 116 10.57 -10.46 -22.37
C ASP A 116 11.35 -9.56 -21.42
N THR A 117 12.39 -8.90 -21.92
CA THR A 117 13.24 -7.99 -21.16
C THR A 117 13.04 -6.53 -21.57
N SER A 118 11.92 -6.21 -22.22
CA SER A 118 11.60 -4.87 -22.72
C SER A 118 11.13 -3.91 -21.62
N ILE A 119 10.98 -2.63 -21.98
CA ILE A 119 10.37 -1.61 -21.12
C ILE A 119 8.91 -1.98 -20.79
N LYS A 120 8.20 -2.64 -21.71
CA LYS A 120 6.86 -3.15 -21.46
C LYS A 120 6.83 -4.17 -20.33
N ASN A 121 7.80 -5.07 -20.29
CA ASN A 121 7.91 -6.03 -19.20
C ASN A 121 8.25 -5.37 -17.86
N LEU A 122 9.16 -4.39 -17.87
CA LEU A 122 9.47 -3.59 -16.69
C LEU A 122 8.23 -2.86 -16.16
N ALA A 123 7.49 -2.19 -17.04
CA ALA A 123 6.28 -1.45 -16.69
C ALA A 123 5.23 -2.37 -16.08
N LEU A 124 5.09 -3.61 -16.60
CA LEU A 124 4.19 -4.62 -16.06
C LEU A 124 4.61 -5.10 -14.65
N HIS A 125 5.91 -5.34 -14.41
CA HIS A 125 6.43 -5.69 -13.09
C HIS A 125 6.25 -4.55 -12.09
N TYR A 126 6.55 -3.32 -12.51
CA TYR A 126 6.31 -2.11 -11.73
C TYR A 126 4.83 -1.99 -11.35
N TYR A 127 3.90 -2.15 -12.31
CA TYR A 127 2.47 -2.17 -12.03
C TYR A 127 2.10 -3.27 -11.02
N GLY A 128 2.62 -4.48 -11.20
CA GLY A 128 2.39 -5.60 -10.27
C GLY A 128 2.85 -5.30 -8.84
N ALA A 129 3.95 -4.56 -8.67
CA ALA A 129 4.39 -4.11 -7.35
C ALA A 129 3.42 -3.10 -6.72
N LEU A 130 2.90 -2.14 -7.50
CA LEU A 130 1.88 -1.19 -7.03
C LEU A 130 0.58 -1.91 -6.64
N GLU A 131 0.14 -2.84 -7.50
CA GLU A 131 -1.06 -3.65 -7.28
C GLU A 131 -0.92 -4.50 -6.02
N PHE A 132 0.21 -5.17 -5.83
CA PHE A 132 0.49 -5.93 -4.61
C PHE A 132 0.38 -5.07 -3.35
N ILE A 133 0.95 -3.85 -3.35
CA ILE A 133 0.87 -2.93 -2.20
C ILE A 133 -0.59 -2.63 -1.87
N ALA A 134 -1.42 -2.37 -2.88
CA ALA A 134 -2.86 -2.11 -2.70
C ALA A 134 -3.63 -3.34 -2.20
N LEU A 135 -3.35 -4.53 -2.74
CA LEU A 135 -4.01 -5.78 -2.34
C LEU A 135 -3.62 -6.19 -0.91
N GLN A 136 -2.37 -6.02 -0.52
CA GLN A 136 -1.93 -6.28 0.85
C GLN A 136 -2.46 -5.21 1.82
N THR A 137 -2.60 -3.95 1.39
CA THR A 137 -3.31 -2.93 2.19
C THR A 137 -4.75 -3.37 2.45
N ARG A 138 -5.46 -3.84 1.41
CA ARG A 138 -6.80 -4.40 1.55
C ARG A 138 -6.81 -5.60 2.51
N GLN A 139 -5.83 -6.49 2.44
CA GLN A 139 -5.71 -7.63 3.36
C GLN A 139 -5.64 -7.19 4.83
N ILE A 140 -4.85 -6.15 5.13
CA ILE A 140 -4.76 -5.58 6.49
C ILE A 140 -6.11 -5.00 6.91
N VAL A 141 -6.72 -4.17 6.04
CA VAL A 141 -8.02 -3.53 6.32
C VAL A 141 -9.12 -4.57 6.56
N ASP A 142 -9.24 -5.59 5.70
CA ASP A 142 -10.21 -6.67 5.84
C ASP A 142 -9.99 -7.47 7.13
N THR A 143 -8.73 -7.67 7.54
CA THR A 143 -8.39 -8.37 8.78
C THR A 143 -8.79 -7.55 10.01
N MET A 144 -8.56 -6.24 9.98
CA MET A 144 -9.01 -5.33 11.03
C MET A 144 -10.53 -5.25 11.08
N TYR A 145 -11.20 -5.16 9.92
CA TYR A 145 -12.65 -5.10 9.81
C TYR A 145 -13.33 -6.33 10.44
N LYS A 146 -12.80 -7.54 10.17
CA LYS A 146 -13.27 -8.80 10.78
C LYS A 146 -13.19 -8.83 12.31
N ARG A 147 -12.40 -7.95 12.92
CA ARG A 147 -12.22 -7.83 14.37
C ARG A 147 -13.00 -6.67 15.00
N GLY A 148 -13.80 -5.95 14.22
CA GLY A 148 -14.68 -4.89 14.71
C GLY A 148 -14.23 -3.47 14.39
N TYR A 149 -13.08 -3.28 13.72
CA TYR A 149 -12.69 -1.94 13.26
C TYR A 149 -13.62 -1.45 12.14
N GLN A 150 -14.10 -0.22 12.26
CA GLN A 150 -14.86 0.46 11.21
C GLN A 150 -13.96 1.45 10.47
N ILE A 151 -13.39 1.01 9.34
CA ILE A 151 -12.50 1.83 8.51
C ILE A 151 -13.28 2.23 7.25
N SER A 152 -13.53 3.52 7.09
CA SER A 152 -14.29 4.07 5.96
C SER A 152 -13.46 4.88 4.98
N THR A 153 -12.20 5.20 5.34
CA THR A 153 -11.36 6.14 4.58
C THR A 153 -9.89 5.88 4.93
N ILE A 154 -9.02 5.96 3.92
CA ILE A 154 -7.57 5.84 4.07
C ILE A 154 -6.95 7.23 3.97
N PHE A 155 -6.16 7.62 4.96
CA PHE A 155 -5.32 8.81 4.88
C PHE A 155 -3.92 8.37 4.48
N MET A 156 -3.44 8.84 3.32
CA MET A 156 -2.14 8.44 2.77
C MET A 156 -1.19 9.63 2.80
N SER A 157 0.04 9.41 3.26
CA SER A 157 1.09 10.45 3.32
C SER A 157 2.44 9.90 2.86
N GLY A 158 3.43 10.77 2.65
CA GLY A 158 4.76 10.39 2.19
C GLY A 158 4.92 10.40 0.67
N SER A 159 6.14 10.17 0.19
CA SER A 159 6.49 10.31 -1.23
C SER A 159 5.67 9.45 -2.18
N GLN A 160 5.11 8.33 -1.69
CA GLN A 160 4.28 7.42 -2.49
C GLN A 160 2.95 8.06 -2.93
N THR A 161 2.46 9.12 -2.28
CA THR A 161 1.25 9.82 -2.71
C THR A 161 1.45 10.65 -3.97
N LEU A 162 2.69 10.79 -4.46
CA LEU A 162 2.96 11.39 -5.76
C LEU A 162 2.56 10.46 -6.91
N ASN A 163 2.44 9.15 -6.65
CA ASN A 163 2.07 8.16 -7.63
C ASN A 163 0.54 7.99 -7.67
N ASP A 164 -0.09 8.60 -8.67
CA ASP A 164 -1.54 8.59 -8.83
C ASP A 164 -2.11 7.21 -9.17
N LEU A 165 -1.38 6.37 -9.92
CA LEU A 165 -1.76 4.97 -10.15
C LEU A 165 -1.82 4.18 -8.85
N LEU A 166 -0.84 4.35 -7.95
CA LEU A 166 -0.84 3.68 -6.64
C LEU A 166 -2.04 4.13 -5.79
N ILE A 167 -2.35 5.42 -5.77
CA ILE A 167 -3.48 5.94 -5.00
C ILE A 167 -4.81 5.36 -5.55
N HIS A 168 -4.98 5.35 -6.87
CA HIS A 168 -6.15 4.74 -7.52
C HIS A 168 -6.30 3.26 -7.15
N LEU A 169 -5.20 2.51 -7.18
CA LEU A 169 -5.18 1.09 -6.81
C LEU A 169 -5.57 0.88 -5.35
N ILE A 170 -4.99 1.66 -4.42
CA ILE A 170 -5.34 1.56 -2.99
C ILE A 170 -6.82 1.87 -2.78
N ALA A 171 -7.33 2.96 -3.35
CA ALA A 171 -8.74 3.34 -3.21
C ALA A 171 -9.67 2.24 -3.76
N SER A 172 -9.40 1.79 -4.98
CA SER A 172 -10.24 0.82 -5.69
C SER A 172 -10.18 -0.59 -5.08
N CYS A 173 -8.99 -1.09 -4.73
CA CYS A 173 -8.85 -2.39 -4.08
C CYS A 173 -9.48 -2.39 -2.69
N CYS A 174 -9.25 -1.34 -1.88
CA CYS A 174 -9.83 -1.24 -0.53
C CYS A 174 -11.31 -0.83 -0.54
N LYS A 175 -11.87 -0.46 -1.70
CA LYS A 175 -13.27 -0.01 -1.87
C LYS A 175 -13.62 1.16 -0.96
N MET A 176 -12.69 2.09 -0.77
CA MET A 176 -12.90 3.27 0.07
C MET A 176 -12.06 4.47 -0.40
N PRO A 177 -12.48 5.70 -0.09
CA PRO A 177 -11.75 6.88 -0.51
C PRO A 177 -10.35 6.96 0.12
N VAL A 178 -9.41 7.50 -0.64
CA VAL A 178 -8.08 7.89 -0.16
C VAL A 178 -8.01 9.42 -0.07
N ILE A 179 -7.56 9.92 1.07
CA ILE A 179 -7.30 11.34 1.32
C ILE A 179 -5.79 11.57 1.33
N VAL A 180 -5.33 12.43 0.43
CA VAL A 180 -3.93 12.88 0.38
C VAL A 180 -3.86 14.27 1.01
N PRO A 181 -3.10 14.48 2.09
CA PRO A 181 -2.99 15.77 2.74
C PRO A 181 -2.26 16.77 1.84
N GLU A 182 -2.56 18.06 1.99
CA GLU A 182 -1.87 19.16 1.29
C GLU A 182 -0.34 19.07 1.46
N TYR A 183 0.12 18.77 2.68
CA TYR A 183 1.53 18.75 3.04
C TYR A 183 2.14 17.34 2.95
N VAL A 184 2.17 16.78 1.74
CA VAL A 184 2.64 15.42 1.45
C VAL A 184 4.02 15.08 2.04
N HIS A 185 4.98 15.99 1.92
CA HIS A 185 6.38 15.78 2.30
C HIS A 185 6.68 16.05 3.78
N ALA A 186 5.75 16.66 4.50
CA ALA A 186 5.99 17.17 5.85
C ALA A 186 5.07 16.57 6.90
N ALA A 187 4.27 15.54 6.59
CA ALA A 187 3.29 14.96 7.51
C ALA A 187 3.85 14.66 8.91
N VAL A 188 5.02 14.04 9.01
CA VAL A 188 5.68 13.73 10.30
C VAL A 188 6.11 15.01 11.03
N CYS A 189 6.83 15.90 10.34
CA CYS A 189 7.26 17.18 10.92
C CYS A 189 6.07 18.05 11.35
N HIS A 190 4.98 18.02 10.59
CA HIS A 190 3.76 18.76 10.86
C HIS A 190 3.05 18.21 12.10
N GLY A 191 2.99 16.87 12.26
CA GLY A 191 2.49 16.23 13.48
C GLY A 191 3.32 16.62 14.71
N ALA A 192 4.65 16.64 14.59
CA ALA A 192 5.53 17.11 15.67
C ALA A 192 5.27 18.58 16.03
N ALA A 193 5.06 19.45 15.04
CA ALA A 193 4.71 20.85 15.26
C ALA A 193 3.34 21.02 15.94
N MET A 194 2.35 20.17 15.62
CA MET A 194 1.05 20.15 16.31
C MET A 194 1.21 19.77 17.79
N LEU A 195 2.02 18.75 18.10
CA LEU A 195 2.30 18.38 19.49
C LEU A 195 2.99 19.52 20.25
N ALA A 196 3.95 20.21 19.62
CA ALA A 196 4.60 21.38 20.20
C ALA A 196 3.61 22.53 20.45
N ALA A 197 2.69 22.78 19.51
CA ALA A 197 1.65 23.79 19.64
C ALA A 197 0.66 23.47 20.79
N MET A 198 0.28 22.19 20.92
CA MET A 198 -0.54 21.71 22.03
C MET A 198 0.15 21.96 23.37
N ALA A 199 1.42 21.57 23.52
CA ALA A 199 2.19 21.79 24.73
C ALA A 199 2.32 23.30 25.07
N ALA A 200 2.61 24.13 24.07
CA ALA A 200 2.70 25.58 24.25
C ALA A 200 1.36 26.22 24.67
N SER A 201 0.22 25.67 24.23
CA SER A 201 -1.11 26.16 24.63
C SER A 201 -1.41 25.92 26.11
N GLN A 202 -0.76 24.95 26.75
CA GLN A 202 -0.99 24.65 28.17
C GLN A 202 -0.23 25.61 29.11
N GLY A 203 0.84 26.26 28.63
CA GLY A 203 1.70 27.12 29.45
C GLY A 203 1.50 28.63 29.29
N SER A 204 0.67 29.08 28.34
CA SER A 204 0.62 30.48 27.89
C SER A 204 -0.43 31.36 28.60
N GLY A 205 -1.08 30.86 29.66
CA GLY A 205 -2.14 31.60 30.38
C GLY A 205 -3.44 31.81 29.59
N GLY A 206 -3.52 31.32 28.35
CA GLY A 206 -4.74 31.24 27.55
C GLY A 206 -5.48 29.91 27.74
N GLU A 207 -6.55 29.70 26.96
CA GLU A 207 -7.31 28.44 26.96
C GLU A 207 -6.43 27.29 26.45
N SER A 208 -6.32 26.24 27.26
CA SER A 208 -5.61 25.01 26.89
C SER A 208 -6.34 24.31 25.75
N LYS A 209 -5.62 24.01 24.67
CA LYS A 209 -6.18 23.32 23.50
C LYS A 209 -5.81 21.84 23.55
N ASP A 210 -6.80 20.99 23.30
CA ASP A 210 -6.55 19.56 23.09
C ASP A 210 -5.91 19.29 21.72
N LEU A 211 -5.40 18.08 21.54
CA LEU A 211 -4.75 17.68 20.30
C LEU A 211 -5.70 17.78 19.10
N TRP A 212 -6.98 17.45 19.29
CA TRP A 212 -7.98 17.47 18.21
C TRP A 212 -8.24 18.90 17.69
N SER A 213 -8.37 19.87 18.59
CA SER A 213 -8.52 21.29 18.25
C SER A 213 -7.29 21.81 17.49
N ILE A 214 -6.08 21.48 17.95
CA ILE A 214 -4.84 21.84 17.26
C ILE A 214 -4.76 21.20 15.87
N MET A 215 -5.07 19.90 15.75
CA MET A 215 -5.09 19.20 14.47
C MET A 215 -6.10 19.83 13.50
N THR A 216 -7.30 20.20 13.97
CA THR A 216 -8.33 20.86 13.16
C THR A 216 -7.88 22.24 12.69
N GLN A 217 -7.21 23.01 13.55
CA GLN A 217 -6.72 24.35 13.23
C GLN A 217 -5.53 24.33 12.25
N MET A 218 -4.61 23.38 12.42
CA MET A 218 -3.34 23.35 11.66
C MET A 218 -3.41 22.49 10.40
N SER A 219 -4.35 21.55 10.30
CA SER A 219 -4.54 20.75 9.10
C SER A 219 -5.30 21.52 8.03
N LYS A 220 -4.87 21.37 6.78
CA LYS A 220 -5.60 21.85 5.61
C LYS A 220 -6.41 20.72 4.97
N PRO A 221 -7.50 21.04 4.24
CA PRO A 221 -8.22 20.05 3.46
C PRO A 221 -7.27 19.28 2.54
N GLY A 222 -7.42 17.96 2.51
CA GLY A 222 -6.69 17.09 1.58
C GLY A 222 -7.43 16.91 0.26
N ARG A 223 -6.75 16.35 -0.74
CA ARG A 223 -7.34 15.87 -1.98
C ARG A 223 -7.99 14.52 -1.75
N ARG A 224 -9.28 14.39 -2.06
CA ARG A 224 -10.01 13.12 -2.03
C ARG A 224 -9.94 12.41 -3.38
N LEU A 225 -9.65 11.12 -3.35
CA LEU A 225 -9.74 10.23 -4.50
C LEU A 225 -10.66 9.07 -4.13
N ASP A 226 -11.73 8.91 -4.91
CA ASP A 226 -12.71 7.85 -4.70
C ASP A 226 -12.31 6.58 -5.46
N PRO A 227 -12.77 5.40 -5.00
CA PRO A 227 -12.58 4.15 -5.74
C PRO A 227 -13.21 4.21 -7.14
N THR A 228 -12.73 3.37 -8.05
CA THR A 228 -13.34 3.22 -9.37
C THR A 228 -14.84 2.91 -9.28
N ALA A 229 -15.63 3.60 -10.10
CA ALA A 229 -17.06 3.34 -10.28
C ALA A 229 -17.34 2.29 -11.37
N ASP A 230 -16.31 1.89 -12.12
CA ASP A 230 -16.43 0.90 -13.17
C ASP A 230 -16.59 -0.51 -12.59
N ALA A 231 -17.74 -1.13 -12.86
CA ALA A 231 -18.07 -2.45 -12.34
C ALA A 231 -17.12 -3.54 -12.86
N ASP A 232 -16.54 -3.38 -14.04
CA ASP A 232 -15.65 -4.37 -14.66
C ASP A 232 -14.28 -4.32 -14.01
N GLU A 233 -13.77 -3.12 -13.74
CA GLU A 233 -12.54 -2.91 -12.99
C GLU A 233 -12.68 -3.41 -11.53
N GLN A 234 -13.84 -3.18 -10.89
CA GLN A 234 -14.13 -3.73 -9.56
C GLN A 234 -14.12 -5.26 -9.54
N ARG A 235 -14.71 -5.91 -10.56
CA ARG A 235 -14.70 -7.38 -10.69
C ARG A 235 -13.27 -7.90 -10.91
N LEU A 236 -12.47 -7.19 -11.70
CA LEU A 236 -11.06 -7.52 -11.89
C LEU A 236 -10.29 -7.46 -10.57
N PHE A 237 -10.37 -6.35 -9.82
CA PHE A 237 -9.67 -6.23 -8.54
C PHE A 237 -10.16 -7.24 -7.49
N GLN A 238 -11.44 -7.61 -7.53
CA GLN A 238 -11.96 -8.69 -6.68
C GLN A 238 -11.31 -10.04 -7.01
N ALA A 239 -11.27 -10.43 -8.29
CA ALA A 239 -10.61 -11.66 -8.70
C ALA A 239 -9.10 -11.65 -8.39
N LYS A 240 -8.44 -10.50 -8.60
CA LYS A 240 -7.02 -10.32 -8.31
C LYS A 240 -6.72 -10.43 -6.81
N TYR A 241 -7.62 -9.94 -5.96
CA TYR A 241 -7.50 -10.11 -4.52
C TYR A 241 -7.65 -11.57 -4.08
N GLU A 242 -8.58 -12.32 -4.67
CA GLU A 242 -8.74 -13.76 -4.41
C GLU A 242 -7.48 -14.54 -4.79
N VAL A 243 -6.90 -14.26 -5.96
CA VAL A 243 -5.62 -14.87 -6.39
C VAL A 243 -4.46 -14.45 -5.48
N PHE A 244 -4.40 -13.18 -5.07
CA PHE A 244 -3.38 -12.69 -4.13
C PHE A 244 -3.44 -13.45 -2.79
N LEU A 245 -4.65 -13.67 -2.24
CA LEU A 245 -4.82 -14.43 -1.01
C LEU A 245 -4.42 -15.90 -1.21
N ASP A 246 -4.78 -16.51 -2.34
CA ASP A 246 -4.34 -17.86 -2.66
C ASP A 246 -2.80 -17.95 -2.70
N MET A 247 -2.12 -17.07 -3.46
CA MET A 247 -0.65 -17.02 -3.50
C MET A 247 -0.01 -16.82 -2.12
N CYS A 248 -0.63 -15.99 -1.28
CA CYS A 248 -0.20 -15.74 0.10
C CYS A 248 -0.20 -17.03 0.94
N PHE A 249 -1.31 -17.76 0.95
CA PHE A 249 -1.43 -18.95 1.79
C PHE A 249 -0.76 -20.18 1.16
N LYS A 250 -0.79 -20.30 -0.17
CA LYS A 250 -0.25 -21.44 -0.89
C LYS A 250 1.24 -21.63 -0.69
N GLN A 251 2.02 -20.54 -0.63
CA GLN A 251 3.45 -20.66 -0.37
C GLN A 251 3.76 -21.23 1.02
N ARG A 252 2.89 -21.01 2.02
CA ARG A 252 3.02 -21.61 3.35
C ARG A 252 2.72 -23.11 3.29
N GLU A 253 1.64 -23.49 2.60
CA GLU A 253 1.30 -24.90 2.38
C GLU A 253 2.43 -25.66 1.66
N TYR A 254 3.11 -25.04 0.69
CA TYR A 254 4.26 -25.63 0.03
C TYR A 254 5.44 -25.85 0.98
N ARG A 255 5.73 -24.89 1.87
CA ARG A 255 6.78 -25.06 2.89
C ARG A 255 6.41 -26.16 3.87
N ASP A 256 5.19 -26.11 4.42
CA ASP A 256 4.70 -27.10 5.38
C ASP A 256 4.73 -28.52 4.81
N LEU A 257 4.37 -28.69 3.52
CA LEU A 257 4.47 -29.98 2.84
C LEU A 257 5.91 -30.47 2.74
N ILE A 258 6.86 -29.61 2.37
CA ILE A 258 8.27 -29.99 2.28
C ILE A 258 8.80 -30.37 3.67
N ASP A 259 8.51 -29.57 4.70
CA ASP A 259 8.94 -29.83 6.07
C ASP A 259 8.35 -31.15 6.59
N GLN A 260 7.07 -31.43 6.34
CA GLN A 260 6.43 -32.70 6.70
C GLN A 260 7.07 -33.92 5.99
N ARG A 261 7.54 -33.77 4.76
CA ARG A 261 8.15 -34.87 3.98
C ARG A 261 9.62 -35.08 4.30
N THR A 262 10.29 -34.07 4.82
CA THR A 262 11.74 -34.06 5.09
C THR A 262 12.08 -34.23 6.56
N SER A 263 11.13 -33.95 7.46
CA SER A 263 11.24 -34.32 8.88
C SER A 263 11.25 -35.85 8.97
N ALA A 264 12.35 -36.39 9.48
CA ALA A 264 12.53 -37.84 9.60
C ALA A 264 11.35 -38.47 10.35
N VAL A 265 10.85 -39.58 9.83
CA VAL A 265 10.07 -40.53 10.62
C VAL A 265 11.01 -41.07 11.69
N GLU A 266 10.97 -40.50 12.89
CA GLU A 266 11.51 -41.14 14.10
C GLU A 266 10.66 -42.36 14.49
#